data_AF-A0A6N8YEY9-F1
#
_entry.id   AF-A0A6N8YEY9-F1
#
_cell.length_a   1.000
_cell.length_b   1.000
_cell.length_c   1.000
_cell.angle_alpha   90.00
_cell.angle_beta   90.00
_cell.angle_gamma   90.00
#
_symmetry.space_group_name_H-M   'P 1'
#
loop_
_entity.id
_entity.type
_entity.pdbx_description
1 polymer ?
#
loop_
_entity_poly.entity_id
_entity_poly.type
_entity_poly.pdbx_seq_one_letter_code
_entity_poly.pdbx_strand_id
1 'polypeptide(L)'
;MKNIGFLIFLCCVLGFLGALRTLPAAAHEGVPHVLNGKQTELTNTVSDVDRERKVTLEEFVMHAVAHLQEAETFSETLEILNEFRNKEGDWNDGSMYLILLTGKGVDGSGVTSGRDGGSGTAASGGGVYVHAKNRKLEDQDWSQLKDRKGINVGQIFLSVGKDGASIDYVGDNADDPPPQAFAFPFNAPAIPFSNSLSPEQQGFVLVGGFAYEPDVVDQKKSYEELAGSLPNSVHPTKEAREIGGEESDEENERELREFVEEAIVFFTAALASPEIDAVRLRTLFRLDGGPWRHVSTYIYIMDENGNVIFNGANRNIEQTNLWDDPDVGENIRELIAAAKTPEVDFVRYNWENPAVVGDGEQSGGPGGSSPKLGYTKVVSPDKDDPSAPVYIFGSGLYLGESEEDDGGCALSDTANTVQGALLGLLLASTAVFFLVFLRHGCRAAE
;
A
#
# COMPACT_ATOMS: atom_id res chain seq x y z
N MET A 1 -2.41 52.52 -33.61
CA MET A 1 -2.65 51.17 -34.15
C MET A 1 -1.37 50.30 -34.14
N LYS A 2 -0.64 50.21 -33.01
CA LYS A 2 0.55 49.33 -32.89
C LYS A 2 0.42 48.25 -31.79
N ASN A 3 -0.67 48.24 -31.02
CA ASN A 3 -0.82 47.36 -29.85
C ASN A 3 -1.84 46.22 -30.05
N ILE A 4 -2.54 46.17 -31.20
CA ILE A 4 -3.53 45.11 -31.48
C ILE A 4 -2.83 43.78 -31.85
N GLY A 5 -1.67 43.84 -32.51
CA GLY A 5 -0.91 42.65 -32.88
C GLY A 5 -0.37 41.86 -31.69
N PHE A 6 0.07 42.54 -30.63
CA PHE A 6 0.60 41.89 -29.42
C PHE A 6 -0.50 41.19 -28.62
N LEU A 7 -1.70 41.78 -28.55
CA LEU A 7 -2.83 41.18 -27.85
C LEU A 7 -3.36 39.92 -28.56
N ILE A 8 -3.38 39.92 -29.89
CA ILE A 8 -3.78 38.74 -30.69
C ILE A 8 -2.74 37.62 -30.51
N PHE A 9 -1.45 37.95 -30.54
CA PHE A 9 -0.39 36.96 -30.31
C PHE A 9 -0.46 36.35 -28.91
N LEU A 10 -0.68 37.16 -27.87
CA LEU A 10 -0.81 36.68 -26.49
C LEU A 10 -2.05 35.78 -26.31
N CYS A 11 -3.19 36.12 -26.92
CA CYS A 11 -4.38 35.28 -26.88
C CYS A 11 -4.19 33.95 -27.62
N CYS A 12 -3.45 33.92 -28.73
CA CYS A 12 -3.13 32.68 -29.44
C CYS A 12 -2.20 31.78 -28.62
N VAL A 13 -1.19 32.34 -27.95
CA VAL A 13 -0.27 31.57 -27.09
C VAL A 13 -0.99 31.02 -25.86
N LEU A 14 -1.88 31.79 -25.23
CA LEU A 14 -2.68 31.32 -24.10
C LEU A 14 -3.74 30.29 -24.50
N GLY A 15 -4.33 30.42 -25.70
CA GLY A 15 -5.21 29.39 -26.26
C GLY A 15 -4.48 28.09 -26.58
N PHE A 16 -3.24 28.17 -27.07
CA PHE A 16 -2.41 26.99 -27.36
C PHE A 16 -1.92 26.29 -26.08
N LEU A 17 -1.57 27.06 -25.04
CA LEU A 17 -1.21 26.53 -23.72
C LEU A 17 -2.42 25.95 -22.96
N GLY A 18 -3.62 26.49 -23.19
CA GLY A 18 -4.87 25.93 -22.65
C GLY A 18 -5.25 24.59 -23.30
N ALA A 19 -5.00 24.42 -24.60
CA ALA A 19 -5.26 23.17 -25.32
C ALA A 19 -4.27 22.05 -25.01
N LEU A 20 -3.09 22.36 -24.48
CA LEU A 20 -2.09 21.38 -24.04
C LEU A 20 -2.39 20.73 -22.68
N ARG A 21 -3.40 21.20 -21.94
CA ARG A 21 -3.76 20.66 -20.61
C ARG A 21 -4.84 19.59 -20.61
N THR A 22 -5.36 19.21 -21.77
CA THR A 22 -6.35 18.14 -21.92
C THR A 22 -6.01 17.25 -23.10
N LEU A 23 -4.78 16.76 -23.16
CA LEU A 23 -4.53 15.56 -23.96
C LEU A 23 -5.20 14.40 -23.21
N PRO A 24 -6.14 13.65 -23.81
CA PRO A 24 -6.53 12.36 -23.25
C PRO A 24 -5.25 11.55 -23.07
N ALA A 25 -5.18 10.71 -22.03
CA ALA A 25 -4.12 9.70 -21.91
C ALA A 25 -3.92 9.10 -23.30
N ALA A 26 -2.72 9.29 -23.87
CA ALA A 26 -2.44 8.75 -25.17
C ALA A 26 -2.62 7.24 -25.00
N ALA A 27 -3.67 6.67 -25.61
CA ALA A 27 -3.77 5.23 -25.75
C ALA A 27 -2.40 4.79 -26.28
N HIS A 28 -1.71 3.94 -25.53
CA HIS A 28 -0.39 3.46 -25.90
C HIS A 28 -0.51 2.88 -27.32
N GLU A 29 -0.10 3.65 -28.33
CA GLU A 29 -0.06 3.16 -29.71
C GLU A 29 0.95 2.02 -29.70
N GLY A 30 0.43 0.81 -29.84
CA GLY A 30 1.06 -0.43 -29.45
C GLY A 30 2.52 -0.52 -29.83
N VAL A 31 3.39 -0.55 -28.82
CA VAL A 31 4.72 -1.12 -29.01
C VAL A 31 4.46 -2.60 -29.33
N PRO A 32 4.90 -3.13 -30.49
CA PRO A 32 4.61 -4.50 -30.84
C PRO A 32 5.33 -5.45 -29.88
N HIS A 33 4.55 -6.18 -29.06
CA HIS A 33 5.06 -7.16 -28.09
C HIS A 33 5.38 -8.50 -28.77
N VAL A 34 6.41 -9.19 -28.30
CA VAL A 34 6.82 -10.52 -28.79
C VAL A 34 6.62 -11.56 -27.70
N LEU A 35 5.43 -12.15 -27.62
CA LEU A 35 5.14 -13.31 -26.78
C LEU A 35 5.42 -14.60 -27.56
N ASN A 36 6.27 -15.49 -27.03
CA ASN A 36 6.60 -16.79 -27.63
C ASN A 36 7.10 -16.73 -29.09
N GLY A 37 7.84 -15.67 -29.45
CA GLY A 37 8.42 -15.52 -30.79
C GLY A 37 7.43 -15.14 -31.89
N LYS A 38 6.18 -14.80 -31.54
CA LYS A 38 5.25 -14.13 -32.46
C LYS A 38 5.15 -12.66 -32.09
N GLN A 39 5.47 -11.81 -33.06
CA GLN A 39 5.18 -10.39 -32.97
C GLN A 39 3.67 -10.21 -33.13
N THR A 40 3.02 -9.73 -32.09
CA THR A 40 1.60 -9.41 -32.10
C THR A 40 1.44 -7.97 -31.60
N GLU A 41 0.87 -7.10 -32.43
CA GLU A 41 0.30 -5.83 -31.97
C GLU A 41 -0.91 -6.20 -31.08
N LEU A 42 -0.64 -6.45 -29.79
CA LEU A 42 -1.68 -6.62 -28.79
C LEU A 42 -1.96 -5.22 -28.25
N THR A 43 -3.08 -4.64 -28.63
CA THR A 43 -3.63 -3.42 -28.03
C THR A 43 -4.89 -3.76 -27.25
N ASN A 44 -4.87 -4.88 -26.54
CA ASN A 44 -6.07 -5.44 -25.91
C ASN A 44 -6.38 -4.68 -24.62
N THR A 45 -7.47 -3.92 -24.63
CA THR A 45 -7.97 -3.14 -23.49
C THR A 45 -9.26 -3.77 -22.93
N VAL A 46 -9.73 -3.32 -21.77
CA VAL A 46 -11.05 -3.72 -21.23
C VAL A 46 -12.17 -3.48 -22.25
N SER A 47 -12.11 -2.37 -22.99
CA SER A 47 -13.14 -2.02 -23.97
C SER A 47 -13.25 -3.02 -25.13
N ASP A 48 -12.19 -3.76 -25.42
CA ASP A 48 -12.16 -4.78 -26.48
C ASP A 48 -12.79 -6.12 -26.04
N VAL A 49 -12.81 -6.39 -24.73
CA VAL A 49 -13.42 -7.62 -24.17
C VAL A 49 -14.94 -7.56 -24.30
N ASP A 50 -15.55 -6.40 -24.05
CA ASP A 50 -17.01 -6.26 -23.91
C ASP A 50 -17.73 -5.98 -25.24
N ARG A 51 -17.07 -5.31 -26.19
CA ARG A 51 -17.77 -4.72 -27.36
C ARG A 51 -17.95 -5.66 -28.54
N GLU A 52 -17.08 -6.67 -28.72
CA GLU A 52 -17.13 -7.58 -29.89
C GLU A 52 -16.77 -9.06 -29.61
N ARG A 53 -16.49 -9.46 -28.35
CA ARG A 53 -15.94 -10.80 -27.98
C ARG A 53 -14.68 -11.21 -28.76
N LYS A 54 -13.92 -10.25 -29.31
CA LYS A 54 -12.70 -10.56 -30.07
C LYS A 54 -11.52 -10.85 -29.16
N VAL A 55 -11.50 -10.23 -27.99
CA VAL A 55 -10.45 -10.42 -26.98
C VAL A 55 -11.03 -11.27 -25.85
N THR A 56 -10.38 -12.40 -25.60
CA THR A 56 -10.68 -13.27 -24.48
C THR A 56 -10.14 -12.69 -23.18
N LEU A 57 -10.73 -13.07 -22.04
CA LEU A 57 -10.20 -12.67 -20.73
C LEU A 57 -8.75 -13.16 -20.51
N GLU A 58 -8.41 -14.30 -21.11
CA GLU A 58 -7.03 -14.81 -21.19
C GLU A 58 -6.12 -13.81 -21.89
N GLU A 59 -6.45 -13.37 -23.10
CA GLU A 59 -5.64 -12.40 -23.85
C GLU A 59 -5.48 -11.07 -23.12
N PHE A 60 -6.52 -10.61 -22.40
CA PHE A 60 -6.46 -9.40 -21.58
C PHE A 60 -5.47 -9.54 -20.42
N VAL A 61 -5.54 -10.63 -19.65
CA VAL A 61 -4.61 -10.87 -18.53
C VAL A 61 -3.20 -11.10 -19.03
N MET A 62 -3.02 -11.86 -20.11
CA MET A 62 -1.71 -12.11 -20.71
C MET A 62 -1.04 -10.85 -21.24
N HIS A 63 -1.83 -9.91 -21.77
CA HIS A 63 -1.33 -8.61 -22.19
C HIS A 63 -0.78 -7.81 -20.99
N ALA A 64 -1.54 -7.72 -19.89
CA ALA A 64 -1.07 -7.05 -18.68
C ALA A 64 0.17 -7.72 -18.05
N VAL A 65 0.25 -9.05 -18.08
CA VAL A 65 1.43 -9.80 -17.63
C VAL A 65 2.65 -9.42 -18.47
N ALA A 66 2.50 -9.32 -19.80
CA ALA A 66 3.61 -8.95 -20.69
C ALA A 66 4.18 -7.58 -20.32
N HIS A 67 3.33 -6.57 -20.11
CA HIS A 67 3.76 -5.24 -19.65
C HIS A 67 4.57 -5.31 -18.35
N LEU A 68 4.08 -6.04 -17.34
CA LEU A 68 4.81 -6.19 -16.07
C LEU A 68 6.13 -6.97 -16.20
N GLN A 69 6.23 -7.90 -17.15
CA GLN A 69 7.45 -8.67 -17.39
C GLN A 69 8.48 -7.92 -18.24
N GLU A 70 8.03 -6.97 -19.06
CA GLU A 70 8.87 -6.10 -19.87
C GLU A 70 9.41 -4.90 -19.08
N ALA A 71 8.78 -4.54 -17.95
CA ALA A 71 9.29 -3.50 -17.08
C ALA A 71 10.68 -3.87 -16.55
N GLU A 72 11.68 -3.03 -16.87
CA GLU A 72 13.06 -3.22 -16.47
C GLU A 72 13.35 -2.53 -15.14
N THR A 73 12.55 -1.52 -14.80
CA THR A 73 12.74 -0.71 -13.60
C THR A 73 11.53 -0.72 -12.68
N PHE A 74 11.80 -0.35 -11.43
CA PHE A 74 10.76 -0.15 -10.42
C PHE A 74 9.79 0.96 -10.78
N SER A 75 10.30 2.08 -11.28
CA SER A 75 9.47 3.22 -11.66
C SER A 75 8.49 2.84 -12.78
N GLU A 76 8.96 2.14 -13.82
CA GLU A 76 8.09 1.60 -14.90
C GLU A 76 7.03 0.65 -14.35
N THR A 77 7.41 -0.25 -13.43
CA THR A 77 6.44 -1.17 -12.80
C THR A 77 5.40 -0.42 -11.98
N LEU A 78 5.79 0.61 -11.23
CA LEU A 78 4.86 1.43 -10.45
C LEU A 78 3.90 2.21 -11.35
N GLU A 79 4.36 2.69 -12.50
CA GLU A 79 3.51 3.33 -13.52
C GLU A 79 2.44 2.35 -14.03
N ILE A 80 2.84 1.14 -14.45
CA ILE A 80 1.91 0.09 -14.91
C ILE A 80 0.90 -0.27 -13.81
N LEU A 81 1.35 -0.46 -12.56
CA LEU A 81 0.45 -0.76 -11.44
C LEU A 81 -0.50 0.39 -11.12
N ASN A 82 -0.10 1.64 -11.37
CA ASN A 82 -0.99 2.79 -11.24
C ASN A 82 -2.03 2.84 -12.37
N GLU A 83 -1.65 2.49 -13.60
CA GLU A 83 -2.60 2.34 -14.72
C GLU A 83 -3.68 1.30 -14.41
N PHE A 84 -3.34 0.21 -13.72
CA PHE A 84 -4.33 -0.79 -13.28
C PHE A 84 -5.44 -0.17 -12.44
N ARG A 85 -5.20 0.97 -11.78
CA ARG A 85 -6.17 1.64 -10.90
C ARG A 85 -6.93 2.76 -11.60
N ASN A 86 -6.53 3.16 -12.80
CA ASN A 86 -7.23 4.20 -13.55
C ASN A 86 -8.60 3.68 -14.00
N LYS A 87 -9.69 4.24 -13.45
CA LYS A 87 -11.08 3.81 -13.71
C LYS A 87 -11.56 4.01 -15.16
N GLU A 88 -10.83 4.83 -15.92
CA GLU A 88 -11.09 5.07 -17.34
C GLU A 88 -9.92 4.57 -18.19
N GLY A 89 -9.01 3.80 -17.59
CA GLY A 89 -7.83 3.25 -18.24
C GLY A 89 -8.08 1.87 -18.84
N ASP A 90 -7.07 1.37 -19.53
CA ASP A 90 -7.15 0.15 -20.33
C ASP A 90 -7.34 -1.13 -19.50
N TRP A 91 -7.14 -1.05 -18.19
CA TRP A 91 -7.05 -2.20 -17.28
C TRP A 91 -8.15 -2.26 -16.22
N ASN A 92 -9.01 -1.24 -16.13
CA ASN A 92 -10.05 -1.14 -15.11
C ASN A 92 -11.25 -0.34 -15.61
N ASP A 93 -12.25 -1.04 -16.12
CA ASP A 93 -13.53 -0.47 -16.53
C ASP A 93 -14.68 -1.44 -16.21
N GLY A 94 -15.82 -0.88 -15.77
CA GLY A 94 -17.01 -1.66 -15.45
C GLY A 94 -16.74 -2.73 -14.40
N SER A 95 -16.97 -4.01 -14.72
CA SER A 95 -16.67 -5.19 -13.87
C SER A 95 -15.33 -5.85 -14.20
N MET A 96 -14.59 -5.32 -15.16
CA MET A 96 -13.36 -5.91 -15.68
C MET A 96 -12.18 -5.13 -15.12
N TYR A 97 -11.45 -5.77 -14.21
CA TYR A 97 -10.27 -5.18 -13.60
C TYR A 97 -9.27 -6.25 -13.19
N LEU A 98 -8.05 -5.81 -12.86
CA LEU A 98 -6.94 -6.67 -12.47
C LEU A 98 -6.74 -6.70 -10.94
N ILE A 99 -6.35 -7.87 -10.45
CA ILE A 99 -5.91 -8.12 -9.08
C ILE A 99 -4.57 -8.83 -9.16
N LEU A 100 -3.57 -8.31 -8.45
CA LEU A 100 -2.25 -8.91 -8.36
C LEU A 100 -2.09 -9.57 -6.99
N LEU A 101 -1.97 -10.89 -6.98
CA LEU A 101 -1.73 -11.67 -5.78
C LEU A 101 -0.24 -12.04 -5.69
N THR A 102 0.28 -12.09 -4.49
CA THR A 102 1.54 -12.78 -4.21
C THR A 102 1.32 -14.29 -4.32
N GLY A 103 2.26 -14.99 -4.91
CA GLY A 103 2.22 -16.44 -5.07
C GLY A 103 3.60 -17.06 -4.81
N LYS A 104 3.66 -18.38 -4.86
CA LYS A 104 4.95 -19.06 -4.93
C LYS A 104 5.54 -18.91 -6.33
N GLY A 105 6.86 -18.80 -6.41
CA GLY A 105 7.57 -18.82 -7.68
C GLY A 105 7.12 -20.01 -8.54
N VAL A 106 6.90 -19.75 -9.83
CA VAL A 106 6.55 -20.80 -10.80
C VAL A 106 7.82 -21.55 -11.14
N ASP A 107 8.26 -22.44 -10.26
CA ASP A 107 9.31 -23.38 -10.62
C ASP A 107 8.73 -24.31 -11.70
N GLY A 108 9.25 -24.23 -12.92
CA GLY A 108 8.81 -25.05 -14.05
C GLY A 108 8.86 -26.57 -13.80
N SER A 109 9.39 -27.01 -12.65
CA SER A 109 9.25 -28.34 -12.07
C SER A 109 7.83 -28.57 -11.53
N GLY A 110 6.91 -28.79 -12.46
CA GLY A 110 5.48 -28.92 -12.25
C GLY A 110 5.03 -29.58 -10.95
N VAL A 111 3.99 -28.97 -10.37
CA VAL A 111 2.94 -29.56 -9.52
C VAL A 111 3.26 -30.99 -9.11
N THR A 112 4.01 -31.14 -8.02
CA THR A 112 4.02 -32.43 -7.32
C THR A 112 2.57 -32.67 -6.91
N SER A 113 1.96 -33.69 -7.51
CA SER A 113 0.58 -34.09 -7.25
C SER A 113 0.51 -34.65 -5.82
N GLY A 114 0.48 -33.74 -4.85
CA GLY A 114 0.40 -34.02 -3.43
C GLY A 114 -0.98 -34.55 -3.08
N ARG A 115 -1.17 -35.86 -3.28
CA ARG A 115 -2.31 -36.63 -2.76
C ARG A 115 -2.11 -37.03 -1.29
N ASP A 116 -1.03 -36.58 -0.66
CA ASP A 116 -0.72 -36.90 0.73
C ASP A 116 -1.32 -35.83 1.64
N GLY A 117 -2.41 -36.20 2.33
CA GLY A 117 -3.15 -35.37 3.28
C GLY A 117 -2.42 -35.07 4.59
N GLY A 118 -1.11 -34.82 4.53
CA GLY A 118 -0.38 -34.21 5.63
C GLY A 118 -0.75 -32.74 5.73
N SER A 119 -1.00 -32.24 6.94
CA SER A 119 -1.18 -30.81 7.21
C SER A 119 0.12 -30.06 6.88
N GLY A 120 0.37 -29.83 5.60
CA GLY A 120 1.45 -28.97 5.14
C GLY A 120 1.18 -27.58 5.70
N THR A 121 2.15 -27.04 6.42
CA THR A 121 2.23 -25.63 6.77
C THR A 121 1.83 -24.82 5.54
N ALA A 122 0.79 -24.01 5.66
CA ALA A 122 0.27 -23.20 4.57
C ALA A 122 1.45 -22.47 3.92
N ALA A 123 1.67 -22.79 2.65
CA ALA A 123 2.61 -22.10 1.79
C ALA A 123 2.45 -20.58 1.97
N SER A 124 3.54 -19.85 2.26
CA SER A 124 3.58 -18.39 2.13
C SER A 124 3.08 -17.98 0.75
N GLY A 125 2.28 -16.92 0.67
CA GLY A 125 1.58 -16.46 -0.53
C GLY A 125 0.06 -16.29 -0.36
N GLY A 126 -0.57 -15.70 -1.37
CA GLY A 126 -2.01 -15.42 -1.39
C GLY A 126 -2.40 -14.04 -0.90
N GLY A 127 -1.44 -13.22 -0.50
CA GLY A 127 -1.67 -11.82 -0.16
C GLY A 127 -2.02 -10.99 -1.40
N VAL A 128 -3.03 -10.11 -1.30
CA VAL A 128 -3.37 -9.14 -2.34
C VAL A 128 -2.35 -8.01 -2.37
N TYR A 129 -1.50 -7.96 -3.39
CA TYR A 129 -0.48 -6.93 -3.54
C TYR A 129 -1.09 -5.64 -4.09
N VAL A 130 -1.81 -5.73 -5.22
CA VAL A 130 -2.55 -4.61 -5.84
C VAL A 130 -3.97 -5.05 -6.14
N HIS A 131 -4.92 -4.17 -5.84
CA HIS A 131 -6.31 -4.34 -6.24
C HIS A 131 -6.75 -3.08 -7.01
N ALA A 132 -7.03 -3.22 -8.31
CA ALA A 132 -7.34 -2.11 -9.21
C ALA A 132 -8.45 -1.17 -8.69
N LYS A 133 -9.51 -1.73 -8.09
CA LYS A 133 -10.66 -0.94 -7.61
C LYS A 133 -10.67 -0.54 -6.15
N ASN A 134 -10.23 -1.44 -5.26
CA ASN A 134 -10.50 -1.34 -3.85
C ASN A 134 -9.20 -1.56 -3.07
N ARG A 135 -8.48 -0.46 -2.85
CA ARG A 135 -7.22 -0.48 -2.11
C ARG A 135 -7.35 -1.05 -0.69
N LYS A 136 -8.54 -1.08 -0.08
CA LYS A 136 -8.73 -1.68 1.27
C LYS A 136 -8.53 -3.19 1.27
N LEU A 137 -8.66 -3.83 0.12
CA LEU A 137 -8.41 -5.27 -0.07
C LEU A 137 -6.93 -5.60 -0.18
N GLU A 138 -6.07 -4.61 -0.44
CA GLU A 138 -4.63 -4.81 -0.43
C GLU A 138 -4.14 -5.21 0.96
N ASP A 139 -3.07 -5.99 0.95
CA ASP A 139 -2.42 -6.62 2.09
C ASP A 139 -3.27 -7.65 2.85
N GLN A 140 -4.42 -8.03 2.31
CA GLN A 140 -5.21 -9.13 2.85
C GLN A 140 -4.72 -10.47 2.33
N ASP A 141 -4.69 -11.47 3.21
CA ASP A 141 -4.44 -12.85 2.86
C ASP A 141 -5.71 -13.49 2.28
N TRP A 142 -5.70 -13.68 0.97
CA TRP A 142 -6.78 -14.30 0.21
C TRP A 142 -6.58 -15.80 0.02
N SER A 143 -5.57 -16.45 0.61
CA SER A 143 -5.38 -17.91 0.48
C SER A 143 -6.58 -18.72 0.99
N GLN A 144 -7.40 -18.12 1.88
CA GLN A 144 -8.63 -18.70 2.42
C GLN A 144 -9.90 -18.02 1.92
N LEU A 145 -9.81 -17.20 0.87
CA LEU A 145 -10.96 -16.51 0.31
C LEU A 145 -11.97 -17.51 -0.24
N LYS A 146 -13.16 -17.52 0.34
CA LYS A 146 -14.28 -18.36 -0.11
C LYS A 146 -15.31 -17.54 -0.87
N ASP A 147 -15.87 -18.14 -1.92
CA ASP A 147 -17.06 -17.63 -2.58
C ASP A 147 -18.34 -17.92 -1.77
N ARG A 148 -19.51 -17.53 -2.30
CA ARG A 148 -20.79 -17.73 -1.61
C ARG A 148 -21.21 -19.20 -1.44
N LYS A 149 -20.62 -20.13 -2.18
CA LYS A 149 -20.84 -21.59 -1.98
C LYS A 149 -19.82 -22.18 -1.00
N GLY A 150 -18.92 -21.37 -0.44
CA GLY A 150 -17.87 -21.82 0.45
C GLY A 150 -16.67 -22.42 -0.28
N ILE A 151 -16.60 -22.30 -1.60
CA ILE A 151 -15.47 -22.77 -2.41
C ILE A 151 -14.32 -21.80 -2.19
N ASN A 152 -13.14 -22.30 -1.81
CA ASN A 152 -11.95 -21.49 -1.60
C ASN A 152 -11.34 -21.06 -2.96
N VAL A 153 -11.89 -20.00 -3.54
CA VAL A 153 -11.45 -19.42 -4.82
C VAL A 153 -10.03 -18.86 -4.75
N GLY A 154 -9.60 -18.38 -3.57
CA GLY A 154 -8.23 -17.93 -3.36
C GLY A 154 -7.20 -19.01 -3.59
N GLN A 155 -7.40 -20.19 -2.99
CA GLN A 155 -6.55 -21.34 -3.23
C GLN A 155 -6.59 -21.81 -4.69
N ILE A 156 -7.74 -21.69 -5.36
CA ILE A 156 -7.86 -22.03 -6.79
C ILE A 156 -6.97 -21.08 -7.61
N PHE A 157 -7.07 -19.77 -7.40
CA PHE A 157 -6.19 -18.78 -8.06
C PHE A 157 -4.71 -19.09 -7.86
N LEU A 158 -4.31 -19.46 -6.65
CA LEU A 158 -2.91 -19.75 -6.33
C LEU A 158 -2.42 -21.12 -6.83
N SER A 159 -3.34 -21.99 -7.26
CA SER A 159 -3.03 -23.35 -7.73
C SER A 159 -3.04 -23.50 -9.25
N VAL A 160 -3.26 -22.40 -9.99
CA VAL A 160 -3.26 -22.45 -11.45
C VAL A 160 -1.90 -22.90 -11.99
N GLY A 161 -1.92 -23.70 -13.05
CA GLY A 161 -0.69 -24.13 -13.72
C GLY A 161 -0.02 -22.96 -14.46
N LYS A 162 1.19 -23.21 -14.96
CA LYS A 162 1.98 -22.26 -15.77
C LYS A 162 1.25 -21.66 -16.99
N ASP A 163 0.20 -22.34 -17.47
CA ASP A 163 -0.58 -21.93 -18.64
C ASP A 163 -1.80 -21.06 -18.23
N GLY A 164 -1.94 -20.74 -16.94
CA GLY A 164 -3.12 -20.10 -16.37
C GLY A 164 -4.35 -21.00 -16.33
N ALA A 165 -5.47 -20.45 -15.87
CA ALA A 165 -6.77 -21.12 -15.92
C ALA A 165 -7.93 -20.14 -15.89
N SER A 166 -9.01 -20.49 -16.60
CA SER A 166 -10.33 -19.91 -16.38
C SER A 166 -10.97 -20.53 -15.15
N ILE A 167 -11.53 -19.70 -14.28
CA ILE A 167 -12.09 -20.08 -12.98
C ILE A 167 -13.49 -19.51 -12.88
N ASP A 168 -14.47 -20.40 -12.79
CA ASP A 168 -15.84 -20.04 -12.49
C ASP A 168 -16.01 -19.93 -10.97
N TYR A 169 -16.66 -18.86 -10.51
CA TYR A 169 -16.97 -18.67 -9.10
C TYR A 169 -18.39 -18.13 -8.93
N VAL A 170 -18.88 -18.14 -7.70
CA VAL A 170 -20.24 -17.68 -7.39
C VAL A 170 -20.18 -16.27 -6.84
N GLY A 171 -20.65 -15.32 -7.65
CA GLY A 171 -20.80 -13.92 -7.27
C GLY A 171 -21.98 -13.68 -6.32
N ASP A 172 -22.41 -12.42 -6.23
CA ASP A 172 -23.38 -12.01 -5.22
C ASP A 172 -24.80 -12.54 -5.44
N ASN A 173 -25.19 -12.73 -6.70
CA ASN A 173 -26.50 -13.24 -7.06
C ASN A 173 -26.38 -14.70 -7.51
N ALA A 174 -27.04 -15.61 -6.80
CA ALA A 174 -26.98 -17.04 -7.12
C ALA A 174 -27.67 -17.41 -8.45
N ASP A 175 -28.53 -16.52 -8.95
CA ASP A 175 -29.28 -16.70 -10.20
C ASP A 175 -28.53 -16.16 -11.43
N ASP A 176 -27.49 -15.35 -11.23
CA ASP A 176 -26.66 -14.87 -12.33
C ASP A 176 -25.74 -16.00 -12.82
N PRO A 177 -25.42 -16.04 -14.13
CA PRO A 177 -24.42 -16.98 -14.63
C PRO A 177 -23.12 -16.81 -13.82
N PRO A 178 -22.43 -17.91 -13.46
CA PRO A 178 -21.22 -17.81 -12.66
C PRO A 178 -20.23 -16.91 -13.40
N PRO A 179 -19.80 -15.79 -12.79
CA PRO A 179 -18.78 -14.97 -13.39
C PRO A 179 -17.50 -15.80 -13.54
N GLN A 180 -16.73 -15.47 -14.57
CA GLN A 180 -15.50 -16.15 -14.92
C GLN A 180 -14.33 -15.19 -14.70
N ALA A 181 -13.33 -15.66 -13.96
CA ALA A 181 -12.04 -15.00 -13.85
C ALA A 181 -10.99 -15.79 -14.64
N PHE A 182 -9.92 -15.13 -15.07
CA PHE A 182 -8.73 -15.80 -15.58
C PHE A 182 -7.57 -15.44 -14.67
N ALA A 183 -6.83 -16.47 -14.23
CA ALA A 183 -5.65 -16.29 -13.39
C ALA A 183 -4.43 -16.84 -14.12
N PHE A 184 -3.36 -16.05 -14.12
CA PHE A 184 -2.10 -16.42 -14.75
C PHE A 184 -0.92 -16.20 -13.79
N PRO A 185 -0.10 -17.22 -13.54
CA PRO A 185 1.05 -17.09 -12.66
C PRO A 185 2.27 -16.61 -13.46
N PHE A 186 3.02 -15.66 -12.90
CA PHE A 186 4.18 -15.07 -13.56
C PHE A 186 5.23 -14.61 -12.54
N ASN A 187 6.43 -14.30 -13.03
CA ASN A 187 7.48 -13.68 -12.24
C ASN A 187 7.75 -12.28 -12.83
N ALA A 188 7.92 -11.29 -11.98
CA ALA A 188 8.29 -9.92 -12.35
C ALA A 188 9.21 -9.34 -11.27
N PRO A 189 10.54 -9.42 -11.45
CA PRO A 189 11.53 -8.98 -10.46
C PRO A 189 11.54 -7.45 -10.25
N ALA A 190 10.94 -6.70 -11.17
CA ALA A 190 10.80 -5.24 -11.05
C ALA A 190 9.63 -4.81 -10.13
N ILE A 191 8.80 -5.75 -9.64
CA ILE A 191 7.76 -5.42 -8.65
C ILE A 191 8.44 -5.09 -7.31
N PRO A 192 8.12 -3.94 -6.67
CA PRO A 192 8.68 -3.61 -5.37
C PRO A 192 8.37 -4.67 -4.32
N PHE A 193 9.27 -4.85 -3.35
CA PHE A 193 9.22 -5.96 -2.38
C PHE A 193 9.25 -7.36 -3.00
N SER A 194 9.46 -7.49 -4.32
CA SER A 194 9.87 -8.78 -4.85
C SER A 194 11.25 -9.13 -4.32
N ASN A 195 11.45 -10.40 -4.02
CA ASN A 195 12.71 -10.92 -3.52
C ASN A 195 13.77 -10.83 -4.63
N SER A 196 14.42 -9.67 -4.75
CA SER A 196 15.52 -9.48 -5.70
C SER A 196 16.69 -10.43 -5.41
N LEU A 197 16.82 -10.92 -4.17
CA LEU A 197 17.86 -11.86 -3.75
C LEU A 197 17.55 -13.32 -4.17
N SER A 198 16.29 -13.63 -4.47
CA SER A 198 15.86 -14.93 -5.00
C SER A 198 14.60 -14.77 -5.87
N PRO A 199 14.72 -14.14 -7.05
CA PRO A 199 13.57 -13.84 -7.91
C PRO A 199 12.77 -15.08 -8.33
N GLU A 200 13.41 -16.24 -8.35
CA GLU A 200 12.77 -17.53 -8.64
C GLU A 200 11.83 -18.02 -7.54
N GLN A 201 11.95 -17.49 -6.32
CA GLN A 201 11.16 -17.92 -5.17
C GLN A 201 9.85 -17.14 -5.04
N GLN A 202 9.80 -15.91 -5.55
CA GLN A 202 8.62 -15.06 -5.47
C GLN A 202 7.89 -15.02 -6.81
N GLY A 203 6.70 -15.62 -6.81
CA GLY A 203 5.79 -15.56 -7.93
C GLY A 203 4.68 -14.57 -7.65
N PHE A 204 3.97 -14.23 -8.71
CA PHE A 204 2.73 -13.48 -8.64
C PHE A 204 1.66 -14.23 -9.43
N VAL A 205 0.41 -13.96 -9.09
CA VAL A 205 -0.73 -14.39 -9.89
C VAL A 205 -1.52 -13.15 -10.26
N LEU A 206 -1.63 -12.87 -11.56
CA LEU A 206 -2.50 -11.82 -12.06
C LEU A 206 -3.88 -12.43 -12.35
N VAL A 207 -4.91 -11.84 -11.76
CA VAL A 207 -6.30 -12.27 -11.91
C VAL A 207 -7.09 -11.16 -12.58
N GLY A 208 -7.75 -11.47 -13.70
CA GLY A 208 -8.66 -10.56 -14.39
C GLY A 208 -10.10 -11.06 -14.36
N GLY A 209 -11.07 -10.13 -14.50
CA GLY A 209 -12.50 -10.47 -14.61
C GLY A 209 -13.14 -10.88 -13.28
N PHE A 210 -12.53 -10.52 -12.15
CA PHE A 210 -13.12 -10.75 -10.84
C PHE A 210 -14.21 -9.70 -10.58
N ALA A 211 -15.46 -10.10 -10.46
CA ALA A 211 -16.65 -9.25 -10.30
C ALA A 211 -17.25 -9.36 -8.90
N TYR A 212 -16.54 -10.03 -7.98
CA TYR A 212 -16.90 -10.17 -6.58
C TYR A 212 -15.93 -9.33 -5.74
N GLU A 213 -16.45 -8.47 -4.87
CA GLU A 213 -15.62 -7.78 -3.88
C GLU A 213 -15.88 -8.43 -2.51
N PRO A 214 -14.94 -9.25 -2.01
CA PRO A 214 -15.14 -9.85 -0.70
C PRO A 214 -15.13 -8.78 0.39
N ASP A 215 -15.79 -9.11 1.50
CA ASP A 215 -15.64 -8.31 2.71
C ASP A 215 -14.17 -8.21 3.11
N VAL A 216 -13.77 -7.02 3.58
CA VAL A 216 -12.45 -6.82 4.18
C VAL A 216 -12.32 -7.75 5.37
N VAL A 217 -11.43 -8.73 5.28
CA VAL A 217 -11.17 -9.65 6.39
C VAL A 217 -10.23 -8.95 7.35
N ASP A 218 -10.76 -8.48 8.48
CA ASP A 218 -9.95 -8.03 9.62
C ASP A 218 -9.28 -9.25 10.27
N GLN A 219 -8.20 -9.73 9.64
CA GLN A 219 -7.36 -10.77 10.22
C GLN A 219 -6.48 -10.12 11.29
N LYS A 220 -7.00 -10.06 12.52
CA LYS A 220 -6.23 -9.69 13.70
C LYS A 220 -5.19 -10.78 14.02
N LYS A 221 -4.14 -10.84 13.21
CA LYS A 221 -2.93 -11.60 13.49
C LYS A 221 -1.99 -10.71 14.30
N SER A 222 -1.39 -11.28 15.34
CA SER A 222 -0.34 -10.64 16.12
C SER A 222 0.94 -10.48 15.29
N TYR A 223 1.86 -9.63 15.78
CA TYR A 223 3.18 -9.50 15.17
C TYR A 223 3.91 -10.84 15.18
N GLU A 224 3.83 -11.60 16.27
CA GLU A 224 4.51 -12.89 16.43
C GLU A 224 3.96 -13.95 15.46
N GLU A 225 2.65 -13.97 15.20
CA GLU A 225 2.07 -14.86 14.19
C GLU A 225 2.52 -14.46 12.77
N LEU A 226 2.58 -13.17 12.49
CA LEU A 226 3.03 -12.66 11.20
C LEU A 226 4.54 -12.74 11.01
N ALA A 227 5.34 -12.67 12.07
CA ALA A 227 6.80 -12.70 12.01
C ALA A 227 7.38 -14.09 12.23
N GLY A 228 6.59 -15.06 12.71
CA GLY A 228 7.01 -16.28 13.44
C GLY A 228 8.01 -17.24 12.78
N SER A 229 8.51 -16.95 11.59
CA SER A 229 9.62 -17.67 10.95
C SER A 229 10.91 -16.86 10.79
N LEU A 230 10.83 -15.54 10.99
CA LEU A 230 12.00 -14.69 11.04
C LEU A 230 12.81 -14.99 12.31
N PRO A 231 14.14 -14.98 12.23
CA PRO A 231 14.96 -15.15 13.42
C PRO A 231 14.61 -14.12 14.50
N ASN A 232 14.67 -14.51 15.78
CA ASN A 232 14.45 -13.56 16.88
C ASN A 232 15.44 -12.39 16.89
N SER A 233 16.57 -12.51 16.19
CA SER A 233 17.55 -11.43 16.03
C SER A 233 17.05 -10.26 15.18
N VAL A 234 15.84 -10.37 14.61
CA VAL A 234 15.26 -9.36 13.72
C VAL A 234 14.14 -8.55 14.41
N HIS A 235 13.86 -8.79 15.70
CA HIS A 235 13.03 -7.86 16.47
C HIS A 235 13.81 -6.57 16.71
N PRO A 236 13.17 -5.40 16.55
CA PRO A 236 13.85 -4.14 16.86
C PRO A 236 14.13 -4.05 18.36
N THR A 237 15.22 -3.39 18.71
CA THR A 237 15.52 -2.98 20.09
C THR A 237 14.72 -1.74 20.49
N LYS A 238 14.24 -0.97 19.50
CA LYS A 238 13.36 0.19 19.67
C LYS A 238 12.08 0.03 18.88
N GLU A 239 10.94 -0.03 19.56
CA GLU A 239 9.64 -0.06 18.90
C GLU A 239 9.14 1.35 18.60
N ALA A 240 8.29 1.51 17.59
CA ALA A 240 7.72 2.80 17.18
C ALA A 240 7.05 3.59 18.32
N ARG A 241 6.50 2.90 19.33
CA ARG A 241 5.87 3.52 20.50
C ARG A 241 6.85 4.11 21.52
N GLU A 242 8.12 3.75 21.42
CA GLU A 242 9.17 4.16 22.37
C GLU A 242 9.91 5.40 21.88
N ILE A 243 9.68 5.83 20.63
CA ILE A 243 10.41 6.94 19.99
C ILE A 243 9.66 8.25 20.17
N GLY A 244 10.36 9.31 20.55
CA GLY A 244 9.78 10.66 20.65
C GLY A 244 9.16 10.97 22.01
N GLY A 245 9.74 10.45 23.10
CA GLY A 245 9.31 10.76 24.46
C GLY A 245 9.70 12.18 24.93
N GLU A 246 9.63 12.42 26.24
CA GLU A 246 10.07 13.68 26.89
C GLU A 246 11.61 13.86 26.92
N GLU A 247 12.33 13.11 26.09
CA GLU A 247 13.78 13.12 26.02
C GLU A 247 14.29 14.34 25.25
N SER A 248 15.61 14.58 25.29
CA SER A 248 16.23 15.65 24.52
C SER A 248 16.12 15.42 23.00
N ASP A 249 16.19 16.50 22.22
CA ASP A 249 16.26 16.41 20.75
C ASP A 249 17.36 15.44 20.28
N GLU A 250 18.54 15.46 20.91
CA GLU A 250 19.66 14.56 20.60
C GLU A 250 19.32 13.08 20.84
N GLU A 251 18.56 12.77 21.89
CA GLU A 251 18.13 11.40 22.19
C GLU A 251 17.06 10.94 21.21
N ASN A 252 16.07 11.78 20.93
CA ASN A 252 15.01 11.51 19.95
C ASN A 252 15.59 11.26 18.55
N GLU A 253 16.59 12.06 18.15
CA GLU A 253 17.36 11.86 16.91
C GLU A 253 18.05 10.50 16.90
N ARG A 254 18.74 10.14 17.98
CA ARG A 254 19.42 8.85 18.12
C ARG A 254 18.46 7.67 18.00
N GLU A 255 17.34 7.70 18.74
CA GLU A 255 16.34 6.65 18.71
C GLU A 255 15.66 6.50 17.35
N LEU A 256 15.34 7.62 16.70
CA LEU A 256 14.74 7.62 15.36
C LEU A 256 15.69 6.99 14.32
N ARG A 257 16.99 7.30 14.41
CA ARG A 257 18.02 6.67 13.57
C ARG A 257 18.09 5.17 13.82
N GLU A 258 18.24 4.75 15.08
CA GLU A 258 18.31 3.33 15.46
C GLU A 258 17.09 2.56 14.92
N PHE A 259 15.88 3.11 15.08
CA PHE A 259 14.65 2.52 14.57
C PHE A 259 14.63 2.30 13.06
N VAL A 260 15.02 3.31 12.27
CA VAL A 260 15.04 3.18 10.80
C VAL A 260 16.11 2.19 10.35
N GLU A 261 17.29 2.21 10.99
CA GLU A 261 18.35 1.26 10.65
C GLU A 261 17.98 -0.19 10.99
N GLU A 262 17.30 -0.43 12.11
CA GLU A 262 16.78 -1.75 12.44
C GLU A 262 15.65 -2.19 11.51
N ALA A 263 14.77 -1.26 11.09
CA ALA A 263 13.76 -1.54 10.07
C ALA A 263 14.38 -1.97 8.73
N ILE A 264 15.52 -1.38 8.36
CA ILE A 264 16.29 -1.78 7.16
C ILE A 264 16.86 -3.19 7.34
N VAL A 265 17.48 -3.51 8.48
CA VAL A 265 17.98 -4.86 8.78
C VAL A 265 16.84 -5.89 8.70
N PHE A 266 15.69 -5.56 9.28
CA PHE A 266 14.50 -6.39 9.21
C PHE A 266 14.00 -6.58 7.79
N PHE A 267 13.90 -5.49 7.03
CA PHE A 267 13.50 -5.52 5.63
C PHE A 267 14.40 -6.42 4.79
N THR A 268 15.73 -6.26 4.88
CA THR A 268 16.67 -7.08 4.11
C THR A 268 16.59 -8.55 4.51
N ALA A 269 16.44 -8.86 5.80
CA ALA A 269 16.26 -10.23 6.27
C ALA A 269 14.93 -10.84 5.79
N ALA A 270 13.86 -10.05 5.77
CA ALA A 270 12.55 -10.46 5.28
C ALA A 270 12.58 -10.72 3.77
N LEU A 271 13.22 -9.86 2.98
CA LEU A 271 13.40 -10.09 1.54
C LEU A 271 14.18 -11.37 1.26
N ALA A 272 15.21 -11.68 2.05
CA ALA A 272 15.97 -12.92 1.90
C ALA A 272 15.21 -14.19 2.34
N SER A 273 14.03 -14.04 2.97
CA SER A 273 13.27 -15.16 3.52
C SER A 273 12.21 -15.66 2.53
N PRO A 274 12.17 -16.96 2.19
CA PRO A 274 11.09 -17.53 1.38
C PRO A 274 9.74 -17.57 2.11
N GLU A 275 9.73 -17.29 3.42
CA GLU A 275 8.54 -17.39 4.26
C GLU A 275 7.77 -16.08 4.43
N ILE A 276 8.40 -14.96 4.05
CA ILE A 276 7.81 -13.62 4.11
C ILE A 276 7.66 -13.09 2.70
N ASP A 277 6.43 -13.13 2.17
CA ASP A 277 6.12 -12.46 0.91
C ASP A 277 5.96 -10.93 1.10
N ALA A 278 5.90 -10.21 -0.02
CA ALA A 278 5.75 -8.76 -0.05
C ALA A 278 4.54 -8.26 0.76
N VAL A 279 3.41 -8.96 0.71
CA VAL A 279 2.18 -8.56 1.40
C VAL A 279 2.32 -8.76 2.90
N ARG A 280 2.89 -9.88 3.33
CA ARG A 280 3.17 -10.15 4.74
C ARG A 280 4.13 -9.13 5.33
N LEU A 281 5.18 -8.76 4.58
CA LEU A 281 6.11 -7.69 4.96
C LEU A 281 5.41 -6.34 5.10
N ARG A 282 4.62 -5.92 4.10
CA ARG A 282 3.79 -4.70 4.17
C ARG A 282 2.82 -4.73 5.35
N THR A 283 2.25 -5.89 5.67
CA THR A 283 1.35 -6.06 6.82
C THR A 283 2.10 -5.85 8.13
N LEU A 284 3.29 -6.43 8.29
CA LEU A 284 4.15 -6.27 9.47
C LEU A 284 4.50 -4.81 9.73
N PHE A 285 4.81 -4.04 8.67
CA PHE A 285 5.08 -2.60 8.80
C PHE A 285 3.83 -1.74 9.03
N ARG A 286 2.62 -2.22 8.73
CA ARG A 286 1.36 -1.48 8.98
C ARG A 286 0.62 -1.91 10.23
N LEU A 287 1.05 -2.97 10.91
CA LEU A 287 0.37 -3.51 12.07
C LEU A 287 0.35 -2.46 13.19
N ASP A 288 -0.84 -1.95 13.50
CA ASP A 288 -1.00 -0.94 14.54
C ASP A 288 -0.69 -1.52 15.94
N GLY A 289 0.13 -0.79 16.70
CA GLY A 289 0.70 -1.29 17.96
C GLY A 289 1.78 -2.35 17.78
N GLY A 290 2.17 -2.66 16.53
CA GLY A 290 3.34 -3.47 16.24
C GLY A 290 4.64 -2.69 16.38
N PRO A 291 5.81 -3.36 16.25
CA PRO A 291 7.10 -2.73 16.46
C PRO A 291 7.40 -1.57 15.50
N TRP A 292 6.80 -1.59 14.30
CA TRP A 292 7.15 -0.67 13.22
C TRP A 292 6.12 0.45 12.98
N ARG A 293 4.99 0.42 13.70
CA ARG A 293 3.94 1.42 13.59
C ARG A 293 3.25 1.63 14.92
N HIS A 294 3.30 2.87 15.39
CA HIS A 294 2.50 3.32 16.51
C HIS A 294 2.06 4.77 16.30
N VAL A 295 0.75 4.97 16.16
CA VAL A 295 0.14 6.31 16.03
C VAL A 295 0.81 7.10 14.89
N SER A 296 1.72 8.02 15.21
CA SER A 296 2.37 8.93 14.27
C SER A 296 3.80 8.53 13.90
N THR A 297 4.36 7.48 14.51
CA THR A 297 5.66 6.91 14.17
C THR A 297 5.46 5.68 13.29
N TYR A 298 5.98 5.73 12.07
CA TYR A 298 5.78 4.68 11.07
C TYR A 298 6.86 4.73 9.99
N ILE A 299 7.12 3.57 9.37
CA ILE A 299 8.04 3.46 8.23
C ILE A 299 7.37 3.95 6.94
N TYR A 300 8.12 4.68 6.12
CA TYR A 300 7.84 4.90 4.70
C TYR A 300 9.03 4.48 3.85
N ILE A 301 8.73 4.07 2.62
CA ILE A 301 9.72 3.63 1.64
C ILE A 301 9.38 4.28 0.31
N MET A 302 10.37 4.91 -0.33
CA MET A 302 10.24 5.49 -1.67
C MET A 302 11.45 5.12 -2.52
N ASP A 303 11.37 5.34 -3.83
CA ASP A 303 12.54 5.30 -4.70
C ASP A 303 13.24 6.66 -4.77
N GLU A 304 14.33 6.73 -5.52
CA GLU A 304 15.11 7.96 -5.69
C GLU A 304 14.45 9.03 -6.56
N ASN A 305 13.35 8.68 -7.23
CA ASN A 305 12.57 9.58 -8.09
C ASN A 305 11.34 10.14 -7.36
N GLY A 306 11.19 9.84 -6.06
CA GLY A 306 10.06 10.29 -5.26
C GLY A 306 8.78 9.47 -5.46
N ASN A 307 8.86 8.29 -6.07
CA ASN A 307 7.73 7.36 -6.09
C ASN A 307 7.58 6.68 -4.73
N VAL A 308 6.42 6.85 -4.10
CA VAL A 308 6.13 6.21 -2.81
C VAL A 308 5.84 4.74 -3.03
N ILE A 309 6.72 3.87 -2.54
CA ILE A 309 6.59 2.42 -2.63
C ILE A 309 5.68 1.89 -1.50
N PHE A 310 5.85 2.44 -0.30
CA PHE A 310 5.11 2.05 0.89
C PHE A 310 4.98 3.21 1.86
N ASN A 311 3.83 3.32 2.50
CA ASN A 311 3.63 4.23 3.61
C ASN A 311 2.84 3.55 4.73
N GLY A 312 3.43 3.51 5.93
CA GLY A 312 2.85 2.84 7.09
C GLY A 312 1.51 3.44 7.54
N ALA A 313 1.29 4.73 7.32
CA ALA A 313 0.10 5.45 7.75
C ALA A 313 -0.95 5.65 6.65
N ASN A 314 -0.52 6.02 5.43
CA ASN A 314 -1.41 6.40 4.34
C ASN A 314 -1.17 5.59 3.06
N ARG A 315 -1.97 4.54 2.83
CA ARG A 315 -1.88 3.69 1.63
C ARG A 315 -2.25 4.43 0.33
N ASN A 316 -2.99 5.54 0.41
CA ASN A 316 -3.51 6.20 -0.79
C ASN A 316 -2.42 6.90 -1.62
N ILE A 317 -1.30 7.25 -1.00
CA ILE A 317 -0.16 7.87 -1.68
C ILE A 317 0.82 6.85 -2.25
N GLU A 318 0.63 5.55 -1.97
CA GLU A 318 1.49 4.52 -2.57
C GLU A 318 1.26 4.42 -4.08
N GLN A 319 2.34 4.16 -4.82
CA GLN A 319 2.43 4.17 -6.28
C GLN A 319 2.10 5.56 -6.89
N THR A 320 2.38 6.63 -6.14
CA THR A 320 2.32 7.99 -6.65
C THR A 320 3.71 8.62 -6.61
N ASN A 321 4.00 9.45 -7.61
CA ASN A 321 5.20 10.27 -7.62
C ASN A 321 4.90 11.59 -6.90
N LEU A 322 5.64 11.87 -5.84
CA LEU A 322 5.49 13.09 -5.05
C LEU A 322 6.58 14.13 -5.33
N TRP A 323 7.44 13.90 -6.33
CA TRP A 323 8.56 14.79 -6.64
C TRP A 323 8.11 16.21 -6.97
N ASP A 324 7.14 16.34 -7.88
CA ASP A 324 6.60 17.64 -8.32
C ASP A 324 5.28 18.01 -7.64
N ASP A 325 4.92 17.32 -6.56
CA ASP A 325 3.75 17.70 -5.77
C ASP A 325 3.94 19.10 -5.18
N PRO A 326 2.98 20.03 -5.37
CA PRO A 326 3.15 21.42 -4.96
C PRO A 326 3.18 21.60 -3.43
N ASP A 327 2.61 20.67 -2.68
CA ASP A 327 2.49 20.78 -1.22
C ASP A 327 3.66 20.08 -0.52
N VAL A 328 4.16 18.97 -1.06
CA VAL A 328 5.19 18.15 -0.40
C VAL A 328 6.47 17.92 -1.21
N GLY A 329 6.52 18.29 -2.49
CA GLY A 329 7.62 17.91 -3.38
C GLY A 329 8.99 18.47 -2.95
N GLU A 330 9.03 19.64 -2.32
CA GLU A 330 10.26 20.17 -1.71
C GLU A 330 10.75 19.28 -0.57
N ASN A 331 9.85 18.87 0.33
CA ASN A 331 10.17 17.97 1.45
C ASN A 331 10.68 16.61 0.93
N ILE A 332 10.05 16.07 -0.11
CA ILE A 332 10.46 14.80 -0.74
C ILE A 332 11.88 14.92 -1.31
N ARG A 333 12.18 15.99 -2.06
CA ARG A 333 13.53 16.21 -2.61
C ARG A 333 14.57 16.37 -1.50
N GLU A 334 14.26 17.07 -0.42
CA GLU A 334 15.17 17.24 0.71
C GLU A 334 15.43 15.91 1.44
N LEU A 335 14.40 15.12 1.69
CA LEU A 335 14.51 13.78 2.29
C LEU A 335 15.35 12.82 1.43
N ILE A 336 15.21 12.88 0.11
CA ILE A 336 16.00 12.10 -0.84
C ILE A 336 17.46 12.58 -0.85
N ALA A 337 17.68 13.91 -0.85
CA ALA A 337 19.02 14.48 -0.79
C ALA A 337 19.75 14.12 0.51
N ALA A 338 19.05 14.15 1.65
CA ALA A 338 19.57 13.74 2.94
C ALA A 338 19.96 12.25 2.94
N ALA A 339 19.08 11.37 2.45
CA ALA A 339 19.35 9.94 2.37
C ALA A 339 20.62 9.61 1.55
N LYS A 340 20.94 10.43 0.55
CA LYS A 340 22.10 10.29 -0.35
C LYS A 340 23.37 10.97 0.18
N THR A 341 23.29 11.77 1.24
CA THR A 341 24.40 12.57 1.78
C THR A 341 24.80 12.05 3.15
N PRO A 342 25.96 11.39 3.31
CA PRO A 342 26.38 10.79 4.58
C PRO A 342 26.46 11.78 5.76
N GLU A 343 26.63 13.08 5.49
CA GLU A 343 26.75 14.13 6.50
C GLU A 343 25.42 14.73 6.96
N VAL A 344 24.31 14.47 6.25
CA VAL A 344 22.98 15.00 6.60
C VAL A 344 22.16 13.88 7.22
N ASP A 345 21.96 13.97 8.53
CA ASP A 345 21.25 12.93 9.26
C ASP A 345 19.74 13.18 9.33
N PHE A 346 19.30 14.41 9.59
CA PHE A 346 17.89 14.71 9.84
C PHE A 346 17.36 15.87 9.01
N VAL A 347 16.08 15.80 8.65
CA VAL A 347 15.35 16.81 7.88
C VAL A 347 14.13 17.25 8.67
N ARG A 348 13.91 18.57 8.79
CA ARG A 348 12.70 19.12 9.38
C ARG A 348 11.78 19.59 8.27
N TYR A 349 10.54 19.12 8.27
CA TYR A 349 9.56 19.37 7.22
C TYR A 349 8.13 19.29 7.78
N ASN A 350 7.13 19.65 6.98
CA ASN A 350 5.73 19.50 7.39
C ASN A 350 5.10 18.28 6.72
N TRP A 351 4.27 17.55 7.47
CA TRP A 351 3.58 16.36 6.97
C TRP A 351 2.24 16.16 7.68
N GLU A 352 1.33 15.42 7.05
CA GLU A 352 0.04 15.04 7.67
C GLU A 352 0.27 14.15 8.90
N ASN A 353 -0.16 14.60 10.08
CA ASN A 353 -0.13 13.85 11.31
C ASN A 353 -1.38 12.96 11.45
N PRO A 354 -1.26 11.62 11.38
CA PRO A 354 -2.42 10.73 11.47
C PRO A 354 -3.13 10.77 12.83
N ALA A 355 -2.51 11.35 13.87
CA ALA A 355 -3.13 11.56 15.17
C ALA A 355 -4.00 12.83 15.24
N VAL A 356 -3.84 13.77 14.30
CA VAL A 356 -4.54 15.06 14.28
C VAL A 356 -5.63 15.02 13.22
N VAL A 357 -6.88 14.99 13.68
CA VAL A 357 -8.05 14.98 12.79
C VAL A 357 -8.07 16.26 11.95
N GLY A 358 -8.06 16.11 10.62
CA GLY A 358 -8.19 17.22 9.68
C GLY A 358 -6.87 17.86 9.23
N ASP A 359 -5.71 17.39 9.70
CA ASP A 359 -4.40 17.94 9.29
C ASP A 359 -4.15 17.76 7.77
N GLY A 360 -4.70 16.72 7.14
CA GLY A 360 -4.60 16.50 5.68
C GLY A 360 -5.79 16.99 4.84
N GLU A 361 -6.93 17.34 5.44
CA GLU A 361 -8.14 17.67 4.66
C GLU A 361 -8.12 19.08 4.05
N GLN A 362 -7.34 20.00 4.62
CA GLN A 362 -7.31 21.40 4.14
C GLN A 362 -6.55 21.57 2.81
N SER A 363 -5.59 20.70 2.50
CA SER A 363 -4.78 20.78 1.28
C SER A 363 -5.37 19.98 0.11
N GLY A 364 -6.18 18.94 0.38
CA GLY A 364 -6.68 18.03 -0.66
C GLY A 364 -5.58 17.18 -1.32
N GLY A 365 -4.37 17.23 -0.77
CA GLY A 365 -3.16 16.53 -1.21
C GLY A 365 -2.43 15.90 -0.02
N PRO A 366 -1.25 15.28 -0.24
CA PRO A 366 -0.47 14.64 0.82
C PRO A 366 0.18 15.61 1.83
N GLY A 367 -0.03 16.93 1.69
CA GLY A 367 0.54 17.95 2.55
C GLY A 367 -0.25 18.15 3.83
N GLY A 368 0.40 17.96 4.98
CA GLY A 368 -0.10 18.41 6.28
C GLY A 368 0.72 19.58 6.81
N SER A 369 0.22 20.20 7.87
CA SER A 369 0.83 21.37 8.49
C SER A 369 1.69 21.04 9.71
N SER A 370 1.60 19.81 10.21
CA SER A 370 2.32 19.41 11.42
C SER A 370 3.83 19.31 11.17
N PRO A 371 4.66 19.99 11.99
CA PRO A 371 6.11 19.90 11.87
C PRO A 371 6.60 18.50 12.25
N LYS A 372 7.54 18.00 11.47
CA LYS A 372 8.08 16.63 11.57
C LYS A 372 9.59 16.64 11.41
N LEU A 373 10.28 15.90 12.27
CA LEU A 373 11.70 15.58 12.16
C LEU A 373 11.82 14.18 11.55
N GLY A 374 12.38 14.09 10.35
CA GLY A 374 12.60 12.83 9.64
C GLY A 374 14.05 12.40 9.64
N TYR A 375 14.26 11.09 9.62
CA TYR A 375 15.53 10.44 9.32
C TYR A 375 15.32 9.55 8.09
N THR A 376 16.23 9.63 7.11
CA THR A 376 16.19 8.82 5.90
C THR A 376 17.52 8.16 5.60
N LYS A 377 17.46 6.99 4.96
CA LYS A 377 18.66 6.23 4.57
C LYS A 377 18.42 5.47 3.28
N VAL A 378 19.41 5.54 2.38
CA VAL A 378 19.44 4.72 1.17
C VAL A 378 19.80 3.28 1.54
N VAL A 379 19.07 2.31 0.98
CA VAL A 379 19.39 0.88 1.02
C VAL A 379 19.29 0.27 -0.38
N SER A 380 20.29 -0.52 -0.72
CA SER A 380 20.25 -1.48 -1.83
C SER A 380 20.33 -2.88 -1.21
N PRO A 381 19.29 -3.73 -1.30
CA PRO A 381 19.28 -5.04 -0.65
C PRO A 381 20.40 -5.95 -1.17
N ASP A 382 20.67 -5.88 -2.47
CA ASP A 382 21.85 -6.43 -3.10
C ASP A 382 22.82 -5.29 -3.38
N LYS A 383 23.99 -5.30 -2.72
CA LYS A 383 25.03 -4.27 -2.90
C LYS A 383 25.97 -4.60 -4.04
N ASP A 384 25.98 -5.84 -4.49
CA ASP A 384 26.86 -6.34 -5.54
C ASP A 384 26.21 -6.24 -6.92
N ASP A 385 24.88 -6.13 -6.97
CA ASP A 385 24.11 -5.88 -8.19
C ASP A 385 23.76 -4.38 -8.34
N PRO A 386 24.37 -3.66 -9.30
CA PRO A 386 24.06 -2.24 -9.54
C PRO A 386 22.68 -2.03 -10.18
N SER A 387 22.03 -3.08 -10.69
CA SER A 387 20.64 -3.05 -11.15
C SER A 387 19.64 -3.32 -10.03
N ALA A 388 20.13 -3.70 -8.84
CA ALA A 388 19.27 -3.91 -7.70
C ALA A 388 18.54 -2.62 -7.36
N PRO A 389 17.29 -2.76 -6.90
CA PRO A 389 16.49 -1.61 -6.55
C PRO A 389 17.08 -0.83 -5.39
N VAL A 390 17.10 0.49 -5.57
CA VAL A 390 17.48 1.44 -4.53
C VAL A 390 16.23 1.92 -3.82
N TYR A 391 16.17 1.71 -2.52
CA TYR A 391 15.10 2.22 -1.66
C TYR A 391 15.62 3.33 -0.77
N ILE A 392 14.75 4.28 -0.48
CA ILE A 392 14.94 5.29 0.55
C ILE A 392 13.96 4.97 1.66
N PHE A 393 14.52 4.48 2.77
CA PHE A 393 13.78 4.21 4.00
C PHE A 393 13.74 5.45 4.85
N GLY A 394 12.61 5.69 5.51
CA GLY A 394 12.56 6.71 6.54
C GLY A 394 11.42 6.53 7.52
N SER A 395 11.50 7.34 8.57
CA SER A 395 10.48 7.54 9.59
C SER A 395 10.60 8.99 10.07
N GLY A 396 9.67 9.45 10.90
CA GLY A 396 9.83 10.72 11.57
C GLY A 396 8.96 10.89 12.80
N LEU A 397 9.33 11.89 13.60
CA LEU A 397 8.67 12.30 14.82
C LEU A 397 7.97 13.62 14.58
N TYR A 398 6.69 13.70 14.95
CA TYR A 398 6.00 14.97 14.94
C TYR A 398 6.48 15.78 16.12
N LEU A 399 6.98 16.97 15.82
CA LEU A 399 7.38 17.92 16.82
C LEU A 399 6.08 18.47 17.40
N GLY A 400 5.98 18.51 18.74
CA GLY A 400 4.89 19.26 19.35
C GLY A 400 4.85 20.66 18.74
N GLU A 401 3.67 21.26 18.64
CA GLU A 401 3.62 22.72 18.59
C GLU A 401 4.39 23.16 19.83
N SER A 402 5.66 23.53 19.66
CA SER A 402 6.34 24.28 20.70
C SER A 402 5.35 25.37 21.01
N GLU A 403 4.87 25.44 22.26
CA GLU A 403 4.09 26.56 22.73
C GLU A 403 4.90 27.77 22.28
N GLU A 404 4.55 28.36 21.14
CA GLU A 404 5.21 29.52 20.61
C GLU A 404 4.84 30.53 21.66
N ASP A 405 5.76 30.72 22.61
CA ASP A 405 5.67 31.57 23.80
C ASP A 405 4.93 32.83 23.37
N ASP A 406 3.61 32.76 23.53
CA ASP A 406 2.68 33.73 23.02
C ASP A 406 2.76 34.80 24.08
N GLY A 407 3.82 35.60 24.01
CA GLY A 407 4.20 36.62 24.98
C GLY A 407 3.11 37.67 25.16
N GLY A 408 2.01 37.28 25.81
CA GLY A 408 0.69 37.68 25.35
C GLY A 408 -0.47 37.18 26.20
N CYS A 409 -0.29 37.08 27.53
CA CYS A 409 -1.34 37.26 28.54
C CYS A 409 -2.74 36.69 28.17
N ALA A 410 -2.86 35.41 27.82
CA ALA A 410 -4.16 34.76 27.74
C ALA A 410 -4.46 34.10 29.09
N LEU A 411 -5.49 34.62 29.77
CA LEU A 411 -6.04 34.02 30.98
C LEU A 411 -6.47 32.58 30.70
N SER A 412 -5.97 31.65 31.50
CA SER A 412 -6.26 30.23 31.44
C SER A 412 -7.76 29.94 31.52
N ASP A 413 -8.37 29.46 30.44
CA ASP A 413 -9.60 28.68 30.49
C ASP A 413 -9.22 27.19 30.41
N THR A 414 -8.79 26.67 31.56
CA THR A 414 -8.63 25.24 31.82
C THR A 414 -10.00 24.62 32.06
N ALA A 415 -10.71 24.29 30.98
CA ALA A 415 -11.84 23.37 31.06
C ALA A 415 -12.08 22.73 29.69
N ASN A 416 -11.50 21.55 29.44
CA ASN A 416 -12.14 20.46 28.67
C ASN A 416 -11.22 19.23 28.55
N THR A 417 -11.04 18.47 29.65
CA THR A 417 -10.70 17.03 29.54
C THR A 417 -11.03 16.17 30.77
N VAL A 418 -11.47 16.75 31.90
CA VAL A 418 -11.84 15.96 33.10
C VAL A 418 -13.36 15.74 33.26
N GLN A 419 -14.21 16.46 32.52
CA GLN A 419 -15.67 16.35 32.66
C GLN A 419 -16.31 15.10 32.01
N GLY A 420 -15.67 14.48 31.01
CA GLY A 420 -16.21 13.27 30.35
C GLY A 420 -16.19 12.03 31.24
N ALA A 421 -15.11 11.82 31.99
CA ALA A 421 -14.95 10.66 32.87
C ALA A 421 -15.79 10.76 34.15
N LEU A 422 -15.94 11.97 34.72
CA LEU A 422 -16.71 12.16 35.95
C LEU A 422 -18.23 12.05 35.71
N LEU A 423 -18.74 12.48 34.55
CA LEU A 423 -20.17 12.38 34.20
C LEU A 423 -20.57 10.93 33.90
N GLY A 424 -19.70 10.14 33.25
CA GLY A 424 -19.92 8.71 33.05
C GLY A 424 -19.97 7.92 34.35
N LEU A 425 -19.11 8.26 35.32
CA LEU A 425 -19.06 7.60 36.62
C LEU A 425 -20.25 8.00 37.53
N LEU A 426 -20.71 9.25 37.43
CA LEU A 426 -21.94 9.71 38.10
C LEU A 426 -23.20 9.05 37.55
N LEU A 427 -23.34 8.92 36.22
CA LEU A 427 -24.52 8.25 35.60
C LEU A 427 -24.57 6.75 35.88
N ALA A 428 -23.41 6.07 35.93
CA ALA A 428 -23.35 4.67 36.33
C ALA A 428 -23.74 4.49 37.81
N SER A 429 -23.39 5.42 38.69
CA SER A 429 -23.76 5.35 40.11
C SER A 429 -25.27 5.53 40.34
N THR A 430 -25.95 6.40 39.58
CA THR A 430 -27.40 6.60 39.68
C THR A 430 -28.19 5.39 39.19
N ALA A 431 -27.73 4.69 38.16
CA ALA A 431 -28.37 3.47 37.66
C ALA A 431 -28.32 2.33 38.68
N VAL A 432 -27.18 2.16 39.38
CA VAL A 432 -27.04 1.16 40.46
C VAL A 432 -27.91 1.53 41.66
N PHE A 433 -27.99 2.80 42.04
CA PHE A 433 -28.87 3.25 43.14
C PHE A 433 -30.36 3.04 42.83
N PHE A 434 -30.80 3.28 41.58
CA PHE A 434 -32.18 3.02 41.16
C PHE A 434 -32.54 1.53 41.17
N LEU A 435 -31.62 0.65 40.74
CA LEU A 435 -31.83 -0.80 40.77
C LEU A 435 -31.92 -1.35 42.21
N VAL A 436 -31.13 -0.81 43.14
CA VAL A 436 -31.22 -1.18 44.57
C VAL A 436 -32.53 -0.70 45.19
N PHE A 437 -32.98 0.53 44.89
CA PHE A 437 -34.24 1.06 45.40
C PHE A 437 -35.47 0.31 44.85
N LEU A 438 -35.50 -0.04 43.56
CA LEU A 438 -36.57 -0.85 42.99
C LEU A 438 -36.63 -2.26 43.60
N ARG A 439 -35.48 -2.84 43.95
CA ARG A 439 -35.41 -4.16 44.60
C ARG A 439 -35.84 -4.16 46.07
N HIS A 440 -35.76 -3.03 46.75
CA HIS A 440 -36.25 -2.89 48.13
C HIS A 440 -37.69 -2.37 48.23
N GLY A 441 -38.16 -1.57 47.26
CA GLY A 441 -39.55 -1.11 47.21
C GLY A 441 -40.57 -2.23 46.99
N CYS A 442 -40.22 -3.28 46.25
CA CYS A 442 -41.13 -4.42 46.00
C CYS A 442 -41.29 -5.38 47.19
N ARG A 443 -40.56 -5.22 48.30
CA ARG A 443 -40.71 -6.06 49.50
C ARG A 443 -41.60 -5.47 50.58
N ALA A 444 -42.11 -4.25 50.39
CA ALA A 444 -42.97 -3.57 51.36
C ALA A 444 -44.46 -3.54 50.95
N ALA A 445 -44.84 -4.35 49.95
CA ALA A 445 -46.21 -4.51 49.48
C ALA A 445 -46.58 -6.00 49.40
N GLU A 446 -46.40 -6.72 50.52
CA GLU A 446 -47.09 -7.97 50.86
C GLU A 446 -47.51 -7.93 52.34
#